data_AF-V5I889-F1
#
_entry.id   AF-V5I889-F1
#
_cell.length_a   1.000
_cell.length_b   1.000
_cell.length_c   1.000
_cell.angle_alpha   90.00
_cell.angle_beta   90.00
_cell.angle_gamma   90.00
#
_symmetry.space_group_name_H-M   'P 1'
#
loop_
_entity.id
_entity.type
_entity.pdbx_description
1 polymer ?
#
loop_
_entity_poly.entity_id
_entity_poly.type
_entity_poly.pdbx_seq_one_letter_code
_entity_poly.pdbx_strand_id
1 'polypeptide(L)'
;ELSVLAHISNGVQGTNGLLSKSIGVTTEDYASSAFNASYADTGLFGVLIAAPSRSAGGIVESAVKLIRGSRISEEDVTRGKNQLKTALLLDAESGSQTLQSIATQSAILRGQIQSPAQVASAVDSVSTADVQNALKKVGQRLTLASIGNLSNVPYLDELK
;
A
#
# COMPACT_ATOMS: atom_id res chain seq x y z
N GLU A 1 -2.91 2.66 -9.99
CA GLU A 1 -1.96 3.55 -9.29
C GLU A 1 -1.85 3.25 -7.80
N LEU A 2 -2.90 3.46 -6.99
CA LEU A 2 -2.84 3.23 -5.54
C LEU A 2 -2.62 1.76 -5.15
N SER A 3 -3.17 0.81 -5.91
CA SER A 3 -2.89 -0.61 -5.71
C SER A 3 -1.44 -0.99 -6.01
N VAL A 4 -0.81 -0.31 -6.97
CA VAL A 4 0.64 -0.45 -7.25
C VAL A 4 1.42 0.13 -6.07
N LEU A 5 1.05 1.32 -5.60
CA LEU A 5 1.66 1.94 -4.42
C LEU A 5 1.57 1.04 -3.18
N ALA A 6 0.45 0.36 -2.97
CA ALA A 6 0.28 -0.57 -1.85
C ALA A 6 1.28 -1.74 -1.93
N HIS A 7 1.47 -2.34 -3.10
CA HIS A 7 2.44 -3.44 -3.28
C HIS A 7 3.89 -2.96 -3.17
N ILE A 8 4.20 -1.74 -3.64
CA ILE A 8 5.53 -1.13 -3.46
C ILE A 8 5.85 -0.94 -1.98
N SER A 9 4.88 -0.43 -1.23
CA SER A 9 5.00 -0.10 0.18
C SER A 9 4.96 -1.34 1.09
N ASN A 10 4.24 -2.39 0.70
CA ASN A 10 4.06 -3.59 1.53
C ASN A 10 5.40 -4.21 1.94
N GLY A 11 5.55 -4.54 3.23
CA GLY A 11 6.77 -5.16 3.72
C GLY A 11 6.67 -5.61 5.17
N VAL A 12 7.07 -6.86 5.42
CA VAL A 12 7.40 -7.37 6.76
C VAL A 12 8.89 -7.12 7.04
N GLN A 13 9.31 -7.11 8.30
CA GLN A 13 10.73 -6.98 8.67
C GLN A 13 11.60 -7.94 7.82
N GLY A 14 12.69 -7.40 7.24
CA GLY A 14 13.61 -8.15 6.37
C GLY A 14 13.19 -8.29 4.90
N THR A 15 12.06 -7.73 4.47
CA THR A 15 11.65 -7.71 3.05
C THR A 15 12.14 -6.46 2.32
N ASN A 16 12.14 -6.49 0.98
CA ASN A 16 12.55 -5.37 0.12
C ASN A 16 11.49 -4.26 -0.06
N GLY A 17 10.41 -4.29 0.74
CA GLY A 17 9.37 -3.25 0.73
C GLY A 17 9.91 -1.88 1.11
N LEU A 18 9.29 -0.81 0.61
CA LEU A 18 9.73 0.55 0.95
C LEU A 18 9.58 0.85 2.45
N LEU A 19 8.51 0.33 3.08
CA LEU A 19 8.29 0.50 4.53
C LEU A 19 9.38 -0.17 5.35
N SER A 20 9.67 -1.45 5.07
CA SER A 20 10.72 -2.20 5.77
C SER A 20 12.11 -1.59 5.56
N LYS A 21 12.41 -1.05 4.37
CA LYS A 21 13.64 -0.28 4.11
C LYS A 21 13.70 1.02 4.92
N SER A 22 12.60 1.76 5.00
CA SER A 22 12.54 3.05 5.70
C SER A 22 12.58 2.93 7.23
N ILE A 23 12.04 1.83 7.77
CA ILE A 23 12.03 1.53 9.20
C ILE A 23 13.40 0.98 9.65
N GLY A 24 14.10 0.28 8.75
CA GLY A 24 15.39 -0.35 9.03
C GLY A 24 15.27 -1.65 9.81
N VAL A 25 16.41 -2.19 10.24
CA VAL A 25 16.46 -3.39 11.08
C VAL A 25 16.27 -2.97 12.53
N THR A 26 15.09 -3.25 13.07
CA THR A 26 14.79 -3.09 14.50
C THR A 26 15.18 -4.35 15.27
N THR A 27 15.53 -4.20 16.54
CA THR A 27 15.79 -5.35 17.44
C THR A 27 14.51 -6.06 17.89
N GLU A 28 13.36 -5.43 17.69
CA GLU A 28 12.04 -5.96 18.04
C GLU A 28 11.25 -6.27 16.77
N ASP A 29 10.49 -7.36 16.80
CA ASP A 29 9.65 -7.81 15.68
C ASP A 29 8.48 -6.85 15.45
N TYR A 30 8.26 -6.48 14.18
CA TYR A 30 7.09 -5.71 13.77
C TYR A 30 6.52 -6.26 12.46
N ALA A 31 5.23 -6.04 12.26
CA ALA A 31 4.55 -6.29 10.99
C ALA A 31 4.00 -4.97 10.45
N SER A 32 4.19 -4.74 9.15
CA SER A 32 3.56 -3.60 8.47
C SER A 32 2.92 -4.06 7.17
N SER A 33 1.79 -3.44 6.83
CA SER A 33 1.14 -3.71 5.56
C SER A 33 0.49 -2.45 5.01
N ALA A 34 0.70 -2.19 3.72
CA ALA A 34 0.05 -1.09 3.03
C ALA A 34 -1.25 -1.58 2.39
N PHE A 35 -2.31 -0.78 2.49
CA PHE A 35 -3.61 -1.11 1.95
C PHE A 35 -4.19 0.05 1.14
N ASN A 36 -5.06 -0.31 0.21
CA ASN A 36 -5.88 0.63 -0.54
C ASN A 36 -7.34 0.16 -0.48
N ALA A 37 -8.21 0.97 0.11
CA ALA A 37 -9.64 0.78 0.08
C ALA A 37 -10.25 1.82 -0.87
N SER A 38 -10.87 1.37 -1.95
CA SER A 38 -11.51 2.25 -2.93
C SER A 38 -13.03 2.13 -2.81
N TYR A 39 -13.70 3.26 -2.64
CA TYR A 39 -15.15 3.40 -2.68
C TYR A 39 -15.57 4.12 -3.97
N ALA A 40 -16.87 4.20 -4.24
CA ALA A 40 -17.39 4.77 -5.49
C ALA A 40 -17.08 6.28 -5.64
N ASP A 41 -17.04 7.00 -4.53
CA ASP A 41 -16.88 8.46 -4.44
C ASP A 41 -15.54 8.88 -3.81
N THR A 42 -14.95 8.02 -2.99
CA THR A 42 -13.73 8.31 -2.22
C THR A 42 -12.80 7.10 -2.15
N GLY A 43 -11.58 7.30 -1.66
CA GLY A 43 -10.63 6.23 -1.43
C GLY A 43 -9.76 6.51 -0.22
N LEU A 44 -9.34 5.44 0.44
CA LEU A 44 -8.39 5.46 1.53
C LEU A 44 -7.14 4.69 1.12
N PHE A 45 -5.99 5.28 1.38
CA PHE A 45 -4.71 4.59 1.32
C PHE A 45 -4.05 4.77 2.68
N GLY A 46 -3.46 3.70 3.20
CA GLY A 46 -2.82 3.74 4.50
C GLY A 46 -1.85 2.60 4.70
N VAL A 47 -1.21 2.64 5.85
CA VAL A 47 -0.31 1.61 6.33
C VAL A 47 -0.82 1.16 7.69
N LEU A 48 -1.02 -0.14 7.83
CA LEU A 48 -1.28 -0.81 9.09
C LEU A 48 0.04 -1.26 9.69
N ILE A 49 0.27 -0.95 10.95
CA ILE A 49 1.51 -1.29 11.67
C ILE A 49 1.11 -2.01 12.97
N ALA A 50 1.74 -3.15 13.21
CA ALA A 50 1.71 -3.85 14.48
C ALA A 50 3.16 -3.93 15.00
N ALA A 51 3.42 -3.26 16.12
CA ALA A 51 4.75 -3.20 16.71
C ALA A 51 4.66 -3.11 18.25
N PRO A 52 5.71 -3.54 18.98
CA PRO A 52 5.81 -3.31 20.40
C PRO A 52 5.85 -1.83 20.75
N SER A 53 5.33 -1.47 21.92
CA SER A 53 5.19 -0.06 22.33
C SER A 53 6.52 0.70 22.29
N ARG A 54 7.65 0.06 22.63
CA ARG A 54 8.97 0.71 22.65
C ARG A 54 9.45 1.17 21.27
N SER A 55 9.16 0.41 20.22
CA SER A 55 9.58 0.69 18.84
C SER A 55 8.52 1.41 18.00
N ALA A 56 7.26 1.43 18.46
CA ALA A 56 6.12 2.00 17.72
C ALA A 56 6.33 3.44 17.25
N GLY A 57 6.90 4.32 18.08
CA GLY A 57 7.07 5.74 17.73
C GLY A 57 7.97 5.95 16.51
N GLY A 58 9.15 5.35 16.52
CA GLY A 58 10.08 5.43 15.39
C GLY A 58 9.53 4.81 14.11
N ILE A 59 8.79 3.70 14.24
CA ILE A 59 8.18 3.02 13.09
C ILE A 59 7.10 3.91 12.45
N VAL A 60 6.23 4.52 13.25
CA VAL A 60 5.18 5.43 12.78
C VAL A 60 5.76 6.68 12.11
N GLU A 61 6.79 7.29 12.72
CA GLU A 61 7.48 8.43 12.12
C GLU A 61 8.09 8.11 10.75
N SER A 62 8.79 6.97 10.64
CA SER A 62 9.37 6.53 9.37
C SER A 62 8.30 6.27 8.32
N ALA A 63 7.19 5.65 8.70
CA ALA A 63 6.07 5.42 7.78
C ALA A 63 5.44 6.73 7.28
N VAL A 64 5.25 7.72 8.16
CA VAL A 64 4.73 9.04 7.77
C VAL A 64 5.70 9.79 6.86
N LYS A 65 7.00 9.77 7.18
CA LYS A 65 8.04 10.34 6.31
C LYS A 65 8.04 9.67 4.95
N LEU A 66 7.79 8.36 4.90
CA LEU A 66 7.69 7.64 3.64
C LEU A 66 6.55 8.20 2.78
N ILE A 67 5.36 8.32 3.37
CA ILE A 67 4.13 8.77 2.70
C ILE A 67 4.24 10.23 2.25
N ARG A 68 4.85 11.11 3.06
CA ARG A 68 4.95 12.55 2.77
C ARG A 68 6.13 12.94 1.88
N GLY A 69 7.24 12.21 1.94
CA GLY A 69 8.53 12.73 1.48
C GLY A 69 9.32 11.83 0.51
N SER A 70 8.88 10.62 0.21
CA SER A 70 9.73 9.69 -0.56
C SER A 70 9.67 9.94 -2.06
N ARG A 71 10.84 10.08 -2.68
CA ARG A 71 11.00 9.79 -4.11
C ARG A 71 10.96 8.27 -4.27
N ILE A 72 9.99 7.79 -5.02
CA ILE A 72 9.92 6.37 -5.37
C ILE A 72 10.83 6.17 -6.57
N SER A 73 11.74 5.19 -6.49
CA SER A 73 12.62 4.83 -7.60
C SER A 73 11.84 4.10 -8.70
N GLU A 74 12.31 4.19 -9.95
CA GLU A 74 11.70 3.45 -11.07
C GLU A 74 11.82 1.92 -10.88
N GLU A 75 12.88 1.47 -10.22
CA GLU A 75 13.08 0.08 -9.84
C GLU A 75 12.00 -0.40 -8.86
N ASP A 76 11.68 0.40 -7.84
CA ASP A 76 10.63 0.09 -6.88
C ASP A 76 9.25 0.06 -7.55
N VAL A 77 8.98 0.97 -8.49
CA VAL A 77 7.73 0.95 -9.28
C VAL A 77 7.64 -0.31 -10.12
N THR A 78 8.71 -0.67 -10.83
CA THR A 78 8.75 -1.87 -11.66
C THR A 78 8.55 -3.14 -10.82
N ARG A 79 9.19 -3.21 -9.65
CA ARG A 79 8.98 -4.29 -8.68
C ARG A 79 7.54 -4.38 -8.23
N GLY A 80 6.93 -3.26 -7.82
CA GLY A 80 5.54 -3.23 -7.36
C GLY A 80 4.53 -3.61 -8.45
N LYS A 81 4.75 -3.18 -9.70
CA LYS A 81 3.96 -3.62 -10.85
C LYS A 81 4.03 -5.13 -11.03
N ASN A 82 5.24 -5.70 -10.99
CA ASN A 82 5.42 -7.14 -11.16
C ASN A 82 4.74 -7.92 -10.02
N GLN A 83 4.89 -7.47 -8.77
CA GLN A 83 4.20 -8.07 -7.62
C GLN A 83 2.68 -8.04 -7.77
N LEU A 84 2.10 -6.89 -8.16
CA LEU A 84 0.66 -6.77 -8.37
C LEU A 84 0.18 -7.66 -9.53
N LYS A 85 0.92 -7.71 -10.64
CA LYS A 85 0.58 -8.59 -11.77
C LYS A 85 0.62 -10.06 -11.37
N THR A 86 1.65 -10.49 -10.65
CA THR A 86 1.75 -11.87 -10.15
C THR A 86 0.56 -12.21 -9.25
N ALA A 87 0.20 -11.33 -8.30
CA ALA A 87 -0.97 -11.55 -7.44
C ALA A 87 -2.26 -11.69 -8.26
N LEU A 88 -2.52 -10.76 -9.19
CA LEU A 88 -3.72 -10.78 -10.04
C LEU A 88 -3.81 -12.02 -10.93
N LEU A 89 -2.70 -12.47 -11.49
CA LEU A 89 -2.66 -13.65 -12.36
C LEU A 89 -2.84 -14.95 -11.55
N LEU A 90 -2.24 -15.03 -10.37
CA LEU A 90 -2.44 -16.17 -9.46
C LEU A 90 -3.90 -16.25 -8.99
N ASP A 91 -4.53 -15.12 -8.67
CA ASP A 91 -5.95 -15.09 -8.31
C ASP A 91 -6.82 -15.58 -9.48
N ALA A 92 -6.43 -15.30 -10.73
CA ALA A 92 -7.13 -15.75 -11.92
C ALA A 92 -7.01 -17.27 -12.18
N GLU A 93 -6.08 -17.98 -11.56
CA GLU A 93 -5.98 -19.45 -11.65
C GLU A 93 -7.10 -20.14 -10.87
N SER A 94 -7.61 -19.48 -9.83
CA SER A 94 -8.73 -19.99 -9.05
C SER A 94 -10.06 -19.55 -9.66
N GLY A 95 -10.87 -20.51 -10.11
CA GLY A 95 -12.20 -20.24 -10.64
C GLY A 95 -13.11 -19.49 -9.66
N SER A 96 -12.98 -19.76 -8.36
CA SER A 96 -13.73 -19.06 -7.30
C SER A 96 -13.34 -17.57 -7.18
N GLN A 97 -12.04 -17.27 -7.18
CA GLN A 97 -11.53 -15.89 -7.12
C GLN A 97 -11.84 -15.14 -8.42
N THR A 98 -11.76 -15.82 -9.56
CA THR A 98 -12.16 -15.27 -10.86
C THR A 98 -13.63 -14.86 -10.86
N LEU A 99 -14.53 -15.72 -10.38
CA LEU A 99 -15.96 -15.41 -10.26
C LEU A 99 -16.20 -14.23 -9.32
N GLN A 100 -15.52 -14.19 -8.16
CA GLN A 100 -15.61 -13.07 -7.23
C GLN A 100 -15.14 -11.76 -7.84
N SER A 101 -14.04 -11.78 -8.60
CA SER A 101 -13.52 -10.62 -9.32
C SER A 101 -14.52 -10.11 -10.36
N ILE A 102 -15.11 -11.00 -11.16
CA ILE A 102 -16.16 -10.65 -12.14
C ILE A 102 -17.39 -10.06 -11.45
N ALA A 103 -17.84 -10.67 -10.35
CA ALA A 103 -18.98 -10.18 -9.57
C ALA A 103 -18.70 -8.77 -9.03
N THR A 104 -17.50 -8.53 -8.48
CA THR A 104 -17.11 -7.23 -7.94
C THR A 104 -17.03 -6.16 -9.03
N GLN A 105 -16.42 -6.48 -10.18
CA GLN A 105 -16.29 -5.56 -11.31
C GLN A 105 -17.65 -5.19 -11.93
N SER A 106 -18.54 -6.19 -12.08
CA SER A 106 -19.88 -6.00 -12.65
C SER A 106 -20.83 -5.29 -11.70
N ALA A 107 -20.86 -5.65 -10.42
CA ALA A 107 -21.83 -5.13 -9.47
C ALA A 107 -21.42 -3.83 -8.78
N ILE A 108 -20.12 -3.59 -8.55
CA ILE A 108 -19.66 -2.54 -7.63
C ILE A 108 -18.91 -1.41 -8.33
N LEU A 109 -18.08 -1.73 -9.33
CA LEU A 109 -17.07 -0.77 -9.80
C LEU A 109 -17.42 -0.07 -11.12
N ARG A 110 -17.86 -0.78 -12.18
CA ARG A 110 -17.94 -0.17 -13.53
C ARG A 110 -19.01 -0.70 -14.48
N GLY A 111 -19.77 -1.74 -14.12
CA GLY A 111 -20.69 -2.40 -15.07
C GLY A 111 -20.00 -2.98 -16.31
N GLN A 112 -18.66 -3.00 -16.33
CA GLN A 112 -17.81 -3.52 -17.40
C GLN A 112 -16.87 -4.56 -16.80
N ILE A 113 -16.84 -5.73 -17.42
CA ILE A 113 -15.98 -6.84 -17.01
C ILE A 113 -14.67 -6.71 -17.78
N GLN A 114 -13.55 -6.62 -17.07
CA GLN A 114 -12.22 -6.64 -17.65
C GLN A 114 -11.62 -8.04 -17.51
N SER A 115 -11.00 -8.53 -18.58
CA SER A 115 -10.25 -9.79 -18.52
C SER A 115 -8.98 -9.62 -17.68
N PRO A 116 -8.45 -10.70 -17.07
CA PRO A 116 -7.19 -10.63 -16.33
C PRO A 116 -6.04 -10.02 -17.16
N ALA A 117 -5.99 -10.30 -18.47
CA ALA A 117 -5.01 -9.71 -19.39
C ALA A 117 -5.18 -8.19 -19.56
N GLN A 118 -6.43 -7.70 -19.64
CA GLN A 118 -6.70 -6.26 -19.71
C GLN A 118 -6.29 -5.56 -18.41
N VAL A 119 -6.57 -6.16 -17.25
CA VAL A 119 -6.15 -5.63 -15.95
C VAL A 119 -4.62 -5.61 -15.85
N ALA A 120 -3.93 -6.67 -16.27
CA ALA A 120 -2.47 -6.71 -16.29
C ALA A 120 -1.86 -5.62 -17.19
N SER A 121 -2.43 -5.41 -18.39
CA SER A 121 -1.99 -4.34 -19.30
C SER A 121 -2.22 -2.95 -18.70
N ALA A 122 -3.33 -2.74 -17.99
CA ALA A 122 -3.59 -1.49 -17.28
C ALA A 122 -2.62 -1.24 -16.12
N VAL A 123 -2.08 -2.29 -15.50
CA VAL A 123 -0.99 -2.17 -14.50
C VAL A 123 0.32 -1.74 -15.17
N ASP A 124 0.63 -2.30 -16.35
CA ASP A 124 1.84 -1.95 -17.09
C ASP A 124 1.85 -0.49 -17.56
N SER A 125 0.69 0.06 -17.93
CA SER A 125 0.56 1.45 -18.38
C SER A 125 0.77 2.51 -17.27
N VAL A 126 0.78 2.12 -15.99
CA VAL A 126 0.98 3.06 -14.88
C VAL A 126 2.39 3.66 -14.94
N SER A 127 2.56 4.97 -15.03
CA SER A 127 3.90 5.57 -15.02
C SER A 127 4.43 5.80 -13.60
N THR A 128 5.75 5.95 -13.46
CA THR A 128 6.38 6.37 -12.19
C THR A 128 5.84 7.73 -11.73
N ALA A 129 5.54 8.64 -12.67
CA ALA A 129 4.95 9.93 -12.38
C ALA A 129 3.55 9.81 -11.76
N ASP A 130 2.73 8.87 -12.25
CA ASP A 130 1.39 8.61 -11.72
C ASP A 130 1.45 8.13 -10.27
N VAL A 131 2.36 7.19 -9.97
CA VAL A 131 2.58 6.69 -8.60
C VAL A 131 3.05 7.82 -7.68
N GLN A 132 3.98 8.66 -8.14
CA GLN A 132 4.48 9.80 -7.37
C GLN A 132 3.38 10.85 -7.12
N ASN A 133 2.52 11.09 -8.11
CA ASN A 133 1.38 12.00 -7.98
C ASN A 133 0.31 11.44 -7.04
N ALA A 134 0.03 10.15 -7.10
CA ALA A 134 -0.88 9.48 -6.17
C ALA A 134 -0.36 9.59 -4.73
N LEU A 135 0.94 9.36 -4.50
CA LEU A 135 1.57 9.53 -3.20
C LEU A 135 1.41 10.96 -2.65
N LYS A 136 1.68 11.97 -3.50
CA LYS A 136 1.49 13.38 -3.13
C LYS A 136 0.06 13.71 -2.73
N LYS A 137 -0.94 13.13 -3.40
CA LYS A 137 -2.37 13.35 -3.07
C LYS A 137 -2.72 12.72 -1.72
N VAL A 138 -2.27 11.49 -1.48
CA VAL A 138 -2.53 10.76 -0.23
C VAL A 138 -1.83 11.42 0.96
N GLY A 139 -0.63 11.95 0.78
CA GLY A 139 0.14 12.58 1.86
C GLY A 139 -0.41 13.92 2.39
N GLN A 140 -1.43 14.52 1.75
CA GLN A 140 -1.93 15.84 2.13
C GLN A 140 -2.71 15.85 3.45
N ARG A 141 -3.52 14.83 3.69
CA ARG A 141 -4.37 14.71 4.88
C ARG A 141 -4.19 13.34 5.49
N LEU A 142 -3.37 13.28 6.53
CA LEU A 142 -3.13 12.05 7.29
C LEU A 142 -4.18 11.90 8.39
N THR A 143 -4.55 10.66 8.66
CA THR A 143 -5.36 10.28 9.82
C THR A 143 -4.62 9.15 10.51
N LEU A 144 -4.49 9.24 11.84
CA LEU A 144 -3.84 8.22 12.65
C LEU A 144 -4.90 7.63 13.60
N ALA A 145 -5.03 6.31 13.57
CA ALA A 145 -5.80 5.55 14.53
C ALA A 145 -4.88 4.51 15.17
N SER A 146 -4.97 4.34 16.49
CA SER A 146 -4.08 3.46 17.24
C SER A 146 -4.81 2.82 18.40
N ILE A 147 -4.46 1.58 18.72
CA ILE A 147 -5.05 0.79 19.81
C ILE A 147 -3.97 0.01 20.54
N GLY A 148 -4.10 -0.13 21.87
CA GLY A 148 -3.16 -0.86 22.72
C GLY A 148 -2.37 0.04 23.66
N ASN A 149 -1.08 -0.26 23.85
CA ASN A 149 -0.19 0.56 24.68
C ASN A 149 0.45 1.69 23.85
N LEU A 150 -0.16 2.88 23.93
CA LEU A 150 0.15 4.04 23.09
C LEU A 150 1.18 5.00 23.67
N SER A 151 1.84 4.67 24.77
CA SER A 151 2.73 5.60 25.49
C SER A 151 3.86 6.20 24.64
N ASN A 152 4.28 5.52 23.57
CA ASN A 152 5.33 6.01 22.66
C ASN A 152 4.80 6.25 21.24
N VAL A 153 3.48 6.24 21.02
CA VAL A 153 2.91 6.58 19.71
C VAL A 153 2.77 8.10 19.65
N PRO A 154 3.42 8.78 18.69
CA PRO A 154 3.37 10.24 18.58
C PRO A 154 1.97 10.72 18.17
N TYR A 155 1.65 11.95 18.55
CA TYR A 155 0.42 12.59 18.08
C TYR A 155 0.55 13.02 16.62
N LEU A 156 -0.58 13.09 15.93
CA LEU A 156 -0.61 13.48 14.51
C LEU A 156 0.01 14.88 14.27
N ASP A 157 -0.12 15.79 15.23
CA ASP A 157 0.41 17.15 15.14
C ASP A 157 1.93 17.22 15.30
N GLU A 158 2.53 16.20 15.93
CA GLU A 158 3.98 16.06 16.11
C GLU A 158 4.63 15.46 14.86
N LEU A 159 3.85 14.72 14.07
CA LEU A 159 4.24 14.10 12.81
C LEU A 159 4.17 15.14 11.67
N LYS A 160 5.27 15.89 11.45
CA LYS A 160 5.44 16.84 10.34
C LYS A 160 6.14 16.23 9.14
#